data_AF-A0A916UZA7-F1
#
_entry.id   AF-A0A916UZA7-F1
#
_cell.length_a   1.000
_cell.length_b   1.000
_cell.length_c   1.000
_cell.angle_alpha   90.00
_cell.angle_beta   90.00
_cell.angle_gamma   90.00
#
_symmetry.space_group_name_H-M   'P 1'
#
loop_
_entity.id
_entity.type
_entity.pdbx_description
1 polymer ?
#
loop_
_entity_poly.entity_id
_entity_poly.type
_entity_poly.pdbx_seq_one_letter_code
_entity_poly.pdbx_strand_id
1 'polypeptide(L)'
;MASTPPLKILTGTALTEQQKKDLLHRLARVEGQLRGVQKLVAKAAEPEDCEAIAQQMSAARKALDRSFVTLMTSAIVTQAEGEGGEENRQQSLQRLVRLLDKFA
;
A
#
# COMPACT_ATOMS: atom_id res chain seq x y z
N MET A 1 14.28 -11.70 18.11
CA MET A 1 13.54 -10.90 17.11
C MET A 1 12.54 -10.06 17.88
N ALA A 2 12.73 -8.73 17.93
CA ALA A 2 11.83 -7.86 18.67
C ALA A 2 10.44 -7.92 18.01
N SER A 3 9.42 -8.34 18.77
CA SER A 3 8.03 -8.29 18.34
C SER A 3 7.65 -6.82 18.20
N THR A 4 7.51 -6.32 16.98
CA THR A 4 7.01 -4.97 16.74
C THR A 4 5.63 -4.86 17.38
N PRO A 5 5.39 -3.86 18.25
CA PRO A 5 4.09 -3.71 18.88
C PRO A 5 3.00 -3.55 17.81
N PRO A 6 1.80 -4.12 18.03
CA PRO A 6 0.72 -4.02 17.05
C PRO A 6 0.37 -2.56 16.79
N LEU A 7 0.20 -2.22 15.51
CA LEU A 7 -0.18 -0.88 15.09
C LEU A 7 -1.56 -0.53 15.66
N LYS A 8 -1.66 0.59 16.36
CA LYS A 8 -2.94 1.12 16.84
C LYS A 8 -3.68 1.79 15.67
N ILE A 9 -4.84 1.25 15.30
CA ILE A 9 -5.68 1.85 14.26
C ILE A 9 -6.50 2.99 14.89
N LEU A 10 -6.37 4.19 14.33
CA LEU A 10 -7.09 5.38 14.79
C LEU A 10 -8.30 5.61 13.91
N THR A 11 -9.48 5.83 14.49
CA THR A 11 -10.68 6.22 13.74
C THR A 11 -10.53 7.63 13.17
N GLY A 12 -10.99 7.87 11.94
CA GLY A 12 -10.94 9.18 11.29
C GLY A 12 -11.67 9.18 9.95
N THR A 13 -11.73 10.33 9.30
CA THR A 13 -12.49 10.54 8.05
C THR A 13 -11.73 10.18 6.78
N ALA A 14 -10.41 9.94 6.85
CA ALA A 14 -9.60 9.64 5.67
C ALA A 14 -9.85 8.24 5.09
N LEU A 15 -10.01 7.25 5.97
CA LEU A 15 -10.26 5.84 5.66
C LEU A 15 -11.04 5.21 6.83
N THR A 16 -11.91 4.27 6.52
CA THR A 16 -12.60 3.44 7.52
C THR A 16 -11.64 2.48 8.22
N GLU A 17 -12.04 1.98 9.38
CA GLU A 17 -11.27 0.95 10.11
C GLU A 17 -11.04 -0.30 9.26
N GLN A 18 -12.05 -0.72 8.49
CA GLN A 18 -11.95 -1.89 7.63
C GLN A 18 -10.94 -1.68 6.49
N GLN A 19 -11.00 -0.52 5.82
CA GLN A 19 -10.04 -0.16 4.77
C GLN A 19 -8.60 -0.14 5.32
N LYS A 20 -8.39 0.40 6.53
CA LYS A 20 -7.07 0.40 7.18
C LYS A 20 -6.58 -1.02 7.44
N LYS A 21 -7.42 -1.89 8.03
CA LYS A 21 -7.05 -3.30 8.27
C LYS A 21 -6.68 -4.02 6.98
N ASP A 22 -7.45 -3.83 5.92
CA ASP A 22 -7.20 -4.48 4.63
C ASP A 22 -5.90 -3.99 3.97
N LEU A 23 -5.62 -2.70 4.03
CA LEU A 23 -4.36 -2.12 3.56
C LEU A 23 -3.17 -2.64 4.38
N LEU A 24 -3.28 -2.67 5.71
CA LEU A 24 -2.23 -3.19 6.59
C LEU A 24 -1.95 -4.68 6.32
N HIS A 25 -2.97 -5.50 6.09
CA HIS A 25 -2.79 -6.89 5.70
C HIS A 25 -2.08 -7.04 4.35
N ARG A 26 -2.38 -6.17 3.38
CA ARG A 26 -1.67 -6.16 2.09
C ARG A 26 -0.20 -5.77 2.26
N LEU A 27 0.07 -4.72 3.04
CA LEU A 27 1.44 -4.28 3.34
C LEU A 27 2.24 -5.35 4.08
N ALA A 28 1.64 -6.07 5.03
CA ALA A 28 2.29 -7.19 5.72
C ALA A 28 2.71 -8.32 4.74
N ARG A 29 1.90 -8.58 3.69
CA ARG A 29 2.27 -9.53 2.63
C ARG A 29 3.44 -9.00 1.80
N VAL A 30 3.43 -7.73 1.41
CA VAL A 30 4.54 -7.10 0.68
C VAL A 30 5.83 -7.15 1.51
N GLU A 31 5.76 -6.86 2.81
CA GLU A 31 6.89 -6.99 3.73
C GLU A 31 7.43 -8.44 3.78
N GLY A 32 6.52 -9.44 3.79
CA GLY A 32 6.89 -10.85 3.65
C GLY A 32 7.65 -11.15 2.36
N GLN A 33 7.20 -10.59 1.23
CA GLN A 33 7.89 -10.71 -0.06
C GLN A 33 9.28 -10.07 -0.02
N LEU A 34 9.40 -8.87 0.56
CA LEU A 34 10.69 -8.17 0.70
C LEU A 34 11.68 -8.96 1.57
N ARG A 35 11.21 -9.57 2.67
CA ARG A 35 12.03 -10.51 3.46
C ARG A 35 12.45 -11.74 2.65
N GLY A 36 11.59 -12.24 1.77
CA GLY A 36 11.91 -13.32 0.84
C GLY A 36 13.01 -12.92 -0.15
N VAL A 37 12.87 -11.75 -0.77
CA VAL A 37 13.87 -11.16 -1.67
C VAL A 37 15.22 -11.01 -0.97
N GLN A 38 15.25 -10.47 0.26
CA GLN A 38 16.49 -10.34 1.05
C GLN A 38 17.19 -11.70 1.24
N LYS A 39 16.44 -12.77 1.52
CA LYS A 39 16.99 -14.12 1.65
C LYS A 39 17.54 -14.66 0.34
N LEU A 40 16.88 -14.38 -0.79
CA LEU A 40 17.37 -14.78 -2.11
C LEU A 40 18.66 -14.05 -2.45
N VAL A 41 18.70 -12.73 -2.25
CA VAL A 41 19.91 -11.92 -2.44
C VAL A 41 21.07 -12.43 -1.59
N ALA A 42 20.82 -12.75 -0.30
CA ALA A 42 21.86 -13.26 0.59
C ALA A 42 22.38 -14.66 0.20
N LYS A 43 21.63 -15.42 -0.61
CA LYS A 43 21.98 -16.77 -1.05
C LYS A 43 22.46 -16.85 -2.49
N ALA A 44 22.33 -15.77 -3.26
CA ALA A 44 22.74 -15.74 -4.66
C ALA A 44 24.25 -15.95 -4.76
N ALA A 45 24.65 -16.92 -5.57
CA ALA A 45 26.05 -17.27 -5.80
C ALA A 45 26.43 -17.11 -7.27
N GLU A 46 25.49 -17.39 -8.18
CA GLU A 46 25.71 -17.37 -9.62
C GLU A 46 24.82 -16.34 -10.32
N PRO A 47 25.18 -15.86 -11.54
CA PRO A 47 24.39 -14.88 -12.28
C PRO A 47 22.93 -15.29 -12.51
N GLU A 48 22.65 -16.59 -12.68
CA GLU A 48 21.33 -17.14 -12.94
C GLU A 48 20.35 -16.93 -11.76
N ASP A 49 20.86 -16.83 -10.52
CA ASP A 49 20.04 -16.56 -9.32
C ASP A 49 19.37 -15.17 -9.39
N CYS A 50 19.92 -14.26 -10.19
CA CYS A 50 19.40 -12.91 -10.35
C CYS A 50 18.04 -12.89 -11.03
N GLU A 51 17.73 -13.87 -11.89
CA GLU A 51 16.42 -13.96 -12.55
C GLU A 51 15.30 -14.20 -11.53
N ALA A 52 15.51 -15.14 -10.59
CA ALA A 52 14.56 -15.44 -9.53
C ALA A 52 14.37 -14.23 -8.59
N ILE A 53 15.45 -13.53 -8.25
CA ILE A 53 15.39 -12.29 -7.45
C ILE A 53 14.58 -11.22 -8.17
N ALA A 54 14.89 -10.97 -9.45
CA ALA A 54 14.19 -9.98 -10.25
C ALA A 54 12.69 -10.29 -10.37
N GLN A 55 12.34 -11.57 -10.53
CA GLN A 55 10.95 -12.01 -10.56
C GLN A 55 10.23 -11.73 -9.24
N GLN A 56 10.85 -12.05 -8.09
CA GLN A 56 10.26 -11.78 -6.78
C GLN A 56 10.16 -10.28 -6.46
N MET A 57 11.16 -9.49 -6.86
CA MET A 57 11.10 -8.03 -6.74
C MET A 57 9.96 -7.45 -7.59
N SER A 58 9.79 -7.93 -8.83
CA SER A 58 8.70 -7.52 -9.71
C SER A 58 7.33 -7.87 -9.10
N ALA A 59 7.21 -9.06 -8.49
CA ALA A 59 6.00 -9.47 -7.79
C ALA A 59 5.70 -8.58 -6.58
N ALA A 60 6.71 -8.21 -5.78
CA ALA A 60 6.56 -7.30 -4.65
C ALA A 60 6.14 -5.89 -5.10
N ARG A 61 6.76 -5.37 -6.17
CA ARG A 61 6.39 -4.08 -6.77
C ARG A 61 4.93 -4.08 -7.20
N LYS A 62 4.51 -5.08 -7.98
CA LYS A 62 3.11 -5.19 -8.44
C LYS A 62 2.11 -5.33 -7.28
N ALA A 63 2.48 -6.02 -6.21
CA ALA A 63 1.65 -6.11 -5.01
C ALA A 63 1.53 -4.77 -4.27
N LEU A 64 2.63 -4.00 -4.21
CA LEU A 64 2.62 -2.65 -3.66
C LEU A 64 1.79 -1.69 -4.52
N ASP A 65 1.93 -1.71 -5.84
CA ASP A 65 1.15 -0.88 -6.77
C ASP A 65 -0.36 -1.14 -6.62
N ARG A 66 -0.76 -2.41 -6.52
CA ARG A 66 -2.15 -2.78 -6.24
C ARG A 66 -2.65 -2.26 -4.90
N SER A 67 -1.76 -2.22 -3.90
CA SER A 67 -2.08 -1.67 -2.58
C SER A 67 -2.22 -0.15 -2.63
N PHE A 68 -1.39 0.54 -3.41
CA PHE A 68 -1.50 1.97 -3.68
C PHE A 68 -2.82 2.32 -4.39
N VAL A 69 -3.19 1.59 -5.44
CA VAL A 69 -4.49 1.79 -6.12
C VAL A 69 -5.65 1.57 -5.14
N THR A 70 -5.58 0.51 -4.33
CA THR A 70 -6.60 0.23 -3.30
C THR A 70 -6.73 1.38 -2.31
N LEU A 71 -5.61 1.96 -1.85
CA LEU A 71 -5.58 3.13 -0.97
C LEU A 71 -6.27 4.32 -1.62
N MET A 72 -5.90 4.64 -2.86
CA MET A 72 -6.46 5.79 -3.58
C MET A 72 -7.96 5.64 -3.82
N THR A 73 -8.41 4.50 -4.33
CA THR A 73 -9.84 4.24 -4.54
C THR A 73 -10.61 4.30 -3.22
N SER A 74 -10.08 3.69 -2.16
CA SER A 74 -10.71 3.70 -0.82
C SER A 74 -10.86 5.12 -0.28
N ALA A 75 -9.81 5.94 -0.38
CA ALA A 75 -9.86 7.33 0.06
C ALA A 75 -10.86 8.16 -0.75
N ILE A 76 -10.88 8.00 -2.08
CA ILE A 76 -11.81 8.72 -2.97
C ILE A 76 -13.26 8.40 -2.60
N VAL A 77 -13.61 7.12 -2.46
CA VAL A 77 -14.95 6.68 -2.08
C VAL A 77 -15.35 7.25 -0.72
N THR A 78 -14.48 7.12 0.29
CA THR A 78 -14.76 7.63 1.63
C THR A 78 -14.94 9.15 1.67
N GLN A 79 -14.18 9.92 0.87
CA GLN A 79 -14.40 11.37 0.78
C GLN A 79 -15.67 11.74 0.01
N ALA A 80 -16.04 10.97 -1.02
CA ALA A 80 -17.26 11.22 -1.78
C ALA A 80 -18.51 10.99 -0.92
N GLU A 81 -18.49 9.96 -0.07
CA GLU A 81 -19.58 9.59 0.84
C GLU A 81 -19.59 10.40 2.16
N GLY A 82 -18.49 11.10 2.46
CA GLY A 82 -18.34 11.84 3.71
C GLY A 82 -19.33 12.98 3.90
N GLU A 83 -19.62 13.31 5.16
CA GLU A 83 -20.46 14.45 5.52
C GLU A 83 -19.63 15.74 5.55
N GLY A 84 -20.07 16.76 4.81
CA GLY A 84 -19.38 18.03 4.70
C GLY A 84 -19.95 18.89 3.56
N GLY A 85 -19.67 20.20 3.61
CA GLY A 85 -20.07 21.12 2.54
C GLY A 85 -19.50 20.70 1.18
N GLU A 86 -20.28 20.92 0.12
CA GLU A 86 -19.96 20.57 -1.27
C GLU A 86 -18.53 20.99 -1.66
N GLU A 87 -18.16 22.23 -1.32
CA GLU A 87 -16.84 22.80 -1.64
C GLU A 87 -15.68 22.04 -0.97
N ASN A 88 -15.80 21.68 0.31
CA ASN A 88 -14.76 20.96 1.05
C ASN A 88 -14.57 19.54 0.49
N ARG A 89 -15.68 18.90 0.10
CA ARG A 89 -15.66 17.58 -0.52
C ARG A 89 -14.95 17.63 -1.88
N GLN A 90 -15.31 18.61 -2.71
CA GLN A 90 -14.73 18.79 -4.03
C GLN A 90 -13.24 19.12 -3.97
N GLN A 91 -12.80 19.97 -3.04
CA GLN A 91 -11.38 20.24 -2.81
C GLN A 91 -10.60 19.00 -2.37
N SER A 92 -11.17 18.19 -1.48
CA SER A 92 -10.56 16.95 -0.98
C SER A 92 -10.40 15.91 -2.10
N LEU A 93 -11.44 15.73 -2.92
CA LEU A 93 -11.39 14.84 -4.09
C LEU A 93 -10.35 15.30 -5.11
N GLN A 94 -10.31 16.60 -5.44
CA GLN A 94 -9.29 17.14 -6.35
C GLN A 94 -7.87 16.92 -5.82
N ARG A 95 -7.66 16.99 -4.50
CA ARG A 95 -6.37 16.68 -3.89
C ARG A 95 -5.99 15.21 -4.06
N LEU A 96 -6.95 14.28 -3.91
CA LEU A 96 -6.71 12.85 -4.13
C LEU A 96 -6.42 12.54 -5.59
N VAL A 97 -7.14 13.15 -6.53
CA VAL A 97 -6.87 12.99 -7.98
C VAL A 97 -5.46 13.50 -8.33
N ARG A 98 -5.07 14.67 -7.85
CA ARG A 98 -3.70 15.18 -8.06
C ARG A 98 -2.62 14.28 -7.48
N LEU A 99 -2.91 13.59 -6.36
CA LEU A 99 -1.99 12.59 -5.82
C LEU A 99 -1.92 11.37 -6.71
N LEU A 100 -3.05 10.89 -7.23
CA LEU A 100 -3.07 9.78 -8.20
C LEU A 100 -2.24 10.13 -9.44
N ASP A 101 -2.47 11.28 -10.06
CA ASP A 101 -1.73 11.73 -11.26
C ASP A 101 -0.21 11.85 -11.04
N LYS A 102 0.21 12.17 -9.81
CA LYS A 102 1.64 12.27 -9.47
C LYS A 102 2.34 10.90 -9.44
N PHE A 103 1.61 9.83 -9.17
CA PHE A 103 2.15 8.49 -8.94
C PHE A 103 1.66 7.45 -9.97
N ALA A 104 0.81 7.87 -10.92
CA ALA A 104 0.31 7.05 -12.03
C ALA A 104 1.26 7.09 -13.25
#